data_AF-A0A817ZS88-F1
#
_entry.id   AF-A0A817ZS88-F1
#
_cell.length_a   1.000
_cell.length_b   1.000
_cell.length_c   1.000
_cell.angle_alpha   90.00
_cell.angle_beta   90.00
_cell.angle_gamma   90.00
#
_symmetry.space_group_name_H-M   'P 1'
#
loop_
_entity.id
_entity.type
_entity.pdbx_description
1 polymer ?
#
loop_
_entity_poly.entity_id
_entity_poly.type
_entity_poly.pdbx_seq_one_letter_code
_entity_poly.pdbx_strand_id
1 'polypeptide(L)'
;METIINSQQQQQRRSSFDDSNNQYHYTFTPNQLESFKHNVTESSMRKMHSAVRLNEQIKERSRDAKLVLINLPSPPTKQSTLAAYSYMEYVDVLTEGLDRLLLMRGSGREVITIFS
;
A
#
# COMPACT_ATOMS: atom_id res chain seq x y z
N MET A 1 -2.14 46.73 -24.78
CA MET A 1 -2.12 46.16 -23.40
C MET A 1 -3.31 45.23 -23.15
N GLU A 2 -3.74 44.42 -24.14
CA GLU A 2 -4.86 43.45 -23.97
C GLU A 2 -4.44 41.98 -24.14
N THR A 3 -3.19 41.72 -24.53
CA THR A 3 -2.70 40.36 -24.80
C THR A 3 -2.37 39.57 -23.51
N ILE A 4 -2.20 40.24 -22.38
CA ILE A 4 -1.79 39.60 -21.10
C ILE A 4 -3.01 39.10 -20.29
N ILE A 5 -4.21 39.65 -20.53
CA ILE A 5 -5.41 39.28 -19.76
C ILE A 5 -5.98 37.93 -20.23
N ASN A 6 -5.91 37.64 -21.54
CA ASN A 6 -6.41 36.37 -22.09
C ASN A 6 -5.52 35.14 -21.82
N SER A 7 -4.23 35.34 -21.53
CA SER A 7 -3.33 34.22 -21.18
C SER A 7 -3.53 33.73 -19.73
N GLN A 8 -3.97 34.60 -18.81
CA GLN A 8 -4.31 34.18 -17.44
C GLN A 8 -5.68 33.50 -17.32
N GLN A 9 -6.66 33.83 -18.17
CA GLN A 9 -7.95 33.13 -18.18
C GLN A 9 -7.93 31.77 -18.90
N GLN A 10 -6.98 31.51 -19.81
CA GLN A 10 -6.84 30.20 -20.46
C GLN A 10 -6.04 29.18 -19.63
N GLN A 11 -5.19 29.62 -18.69
CA GLN A 11 -4.49 28.70 -17.78
C GLN A 11 -5.36 28.15 -16.64
N GLN A 12 -6.52 28.74 -16.35
CA GLN A 12 -7.44 28.24 -15.32
C GLN A 12 -8.42 27.15 -15.81
N ARG A 13 -8.38 26.77 -17.10
CA ARG A 13 -9.28 25.77 -17.70
C ARG A 13 -8.65 24.40 -18.01
N ARG A 14 -7.57 24.02 -17.32
CA ARG A 14 -6.98 22.67 -17.45
C ARG A 14 -6.66 22.03 -16.11
N SER A 15 -7.70 21.67 -15.37
CA SER A 15 -7.76 20.43 -14.55
C SER A 15 -9.06 20.36 -13.75
N SER A 16 -10.21 20.53 -14.38
CA SER A 16 -11.47 20.05 -13.81
C SER A 16 -11.76 18.69 -14.44
N PHE A 17 -11.01 17.67 -13.99
CA PHE A 17 -11.50 16.30 -14.05
C PHE A 17 -12.64 16.22 -13.03
N ASP A 18 -13.86 16.19 -13.52
CA ASP A 18 -15.07 15.97 -12.73
C ASP A 18 -15.04 14.51 -12.22
N ASP A 19 -14.46 14.31 -11.04
CA ASP A 19 -14.35 13.01 -10.36
C ASP A 19 -15.49 12.83 -9.33
N SER A 20 -16.72 13.20 -9.71
CA SER A 20 -17.90 13.13 -8.84
C SER A 20 -18.40 11.71 -8.56
N ASN A 21 -17.68 10.66 -9.01
CA ASN A 21 -18.07 9.26 -8.82
C ASN A 21 -16.98 8.35 -8.22
N ASN A 22 -15.88 8.88 -7.71
CA ASN A 22 -14.78 8.03 -7.25
C ASN A 22 -14.71 7.95 -5.72
N GLN A 23 -15.44 6.99 -5.17
CA GLN A 23 -15.42 6.63 -3.75
C GLN A 23 -14.08 5.98 -3.30
N TYR A 24 -13.06 5.94 -4.17
CA TYR A 24 -11.80 5.23 -3.97
C TYR A 24 -10.58 6.11 -4.23
N HIS A 25 -10.53 7.29 -3.62
CA HIS A 25 -9.34 8.14 -3.69
C HIS A 25 -8.24 7.61 -2.75
N TYR A 26 -7.23 6.92 -3.32
CA TYR A 26 -6.06 6.38 -2.59
C TYR A 26 -4.86 7.35 -2.57
N THR A 27 -5.07 8.61 -2.92
CA THR A 27 -4.06 9.66 -2.88
C THR A 27 -4.13 10.37 -1.53
N PHE A 28 -3.00 10.45 -0.82
CA PHE A 28 -2.91 11.11 0.47
C PHE A 28 -2.31 12.51 0.30
N THR A 29 -2.90 13.52 0.92
CA THR A 29 -2.21 14.80 1.12
C THR A 29 -1.20 14.68 2.26
N PRO A 30 -0.11 15.47 2.28
CA PRO A 30 0.87 15.43 3.37
C PRO A 30 0.27 15.62 4.77
N ASN A 31 -0.73 16.50 4.90
CA ASN A 31 -1.39 16.73 6.19
C ASN A 31 -2.20 15.51 6.67
N GLN A 32 -2.79 14.75 5.75
CA GLN A 32 -3.50 13.51 6.10
C GLN A 32 -2.52 12.43 6.55
N LEU A 33 -1.36 12.31 5.90
CA LEU A 33 -0.32 11.36 6.27
C LEU A 33 0.13 11.55 7.73
N GLU A 34 0.41 12.79 8.13
CA GLU A 34 0.81 13.09 9.50
C GLU A 34 -0.28 12.71 10.52
N SER A 35 -1.55 12.96 10.19
CA SER A 35 -2.65 12.53 11.07
C SER A 35 -2.77 11.00 11.21
N PHE A 36 -2.40 10.24 10.17
CA PHE A 36 -2.44 8.78 10.23
C PHE A 36 -1.34 8.20 11.12
N LYS A 37 -0.15 8.79 11.11
CA LYS A 37 0.96 8.40 11.99
C LYS A 37 0.60 8.53 13.48
N HIS A 38 -0.29 9.45 13.83
CA HIS A 38 -0.76 9.61 15.21
C HIS A 38 -1.91 8.68 15.60
N ASN A 39 -2.54 7.99 14.63
CA ASN A 39 -3.65 7.06 14.86
C ASN A 39 -3.19 5.60 14.94
N VAL A 40 -2.11 5.35 15.69
CA VAL A 40 -1.57 4.01 15.89
C VAL A 40 -2.36 3.28 16.96
N THR A 41 -2.99 2.17 16.58
CA THR A 41 -3.69 1.29 17.53
C THR A 41 -2.75 0.21 18.08
N GLU A 42 -3.07 -0.31 19.27
CA GLU A 42 -2.34 -1.44 19.87
C GLU A 42 -2.33 -2.69 18.97
N SER A 43 -3.44 -2.95 18.26
CA SER A 43 -3.53 -4.03 17.28
C SER A 43 -2.57 -3.81 16.10
N SER A 44 -2.48 -2.58 15.59
CA SER A 44 -1.52 -2.21 14.54
C SER A 44 -0.09 -2.43 15.02
N MET A 45 0.26 -2.00 16.25
CA MET A 45 1.60 -2.20 16.81
C MET A 45 1.98 -3.67 16.94
N ARG A 46 1.06 -4.52 17.42
CA ARG A 46 1.30 -5.98 17.47
C ARG A 46 1.58 -6.57 16.10
N LYS A 47 0.83 -6.16 15.07
CA LYS A 47 1.07 -6.59 13.69
C LYS A 47 2.45 -6.12 13.21
N MET A 48 2.81 -4.86 13.46
CA MET A 48 4.13 -4.33 13.09
C MET A 48 5.27 -5.10 13.75
N HIS A 49 5.18 -5.38 15.05
CA HIS A 49 6.20 -6.16 15.76
C HIS A 49 6.39 -7.54 15.12
N SER A 50 5.28 -8.22 14.80
CA SER A 50 5.34 -9.51 14.09
C SER A 50 5.92 -9.39 12.68
N ALA A 51 5.64 -8.30 11.95
CA ALA A 51 6.20 -8.05 10.62
C ALA A 51 7.72 -7.95 10.65
N VAL A 52 8.26 -7.15 11.57
CA VAL A 52 9.72 -6.99 11.77
C VAL A 52 10.34 -8.35 12.07
N ARG A 53 9.79 -9.08 13.05
CA ARG A 53 10.36 -10.36 13.47
C ARG A 53 10.31 -11.41 12.36
N LEU A 54 9.23 -11.45 11.59
CA LEU A 54 9.10 -12.36 10.46
C LEU A 54 10.09 -12.01 9.35
N ASN A 55 10.24 -10.72 9.02
CA ASN A 55 11.20 -10.26 8.03
C ASN A 55 12.65 -10.64 8.42
N GLU A 56 13.03 -10.45 9.69
CA GLU A 56 14.34 -10.90 10.20
C GLU A 56 14.61 -12.38 9.91
N GLN A 57 13.63 -13.25 10.19
CA GLN A 57 13.77 -14.68 9.96
C GLN A 57 13.83 -15.04 8.46
N ILE A 58 13.06 -14.34 7.63
CA ILE A 58 13.11 -14.53 6.17
C ILE A 58 14.49 -14.15 5.65
N LYS A 59 15.03 -13.00 6.07
CA LYS A 59 16.37 -12.54 5.67
C LYS A 59 17.46 -13.50 6.14
N GLU A 60 17.37 -13.99 7.37
CA GLU A 60 18.33 -14.94 7.93
C GLU A 60 18.39 -16.24 7.13
N ARG A 61 17.24 -16.79 6.73
CA ARG A 61 17.14 -18.12 6.10
C ARG A 61 17.12 -18.10 4.58
N SER A 62 16.78 -16.97 3.97
CA SER A 62 16.53 -16.86 2.52
C SER A 62 17.47 -15.86 1.83
N ARG A 63 18.59 -15.50 2.48
CA ARG A 63 19.55 -14.51 1.97
C ARG A 63 20.03 -14.80 0.54
N ASP A 64 20.33 -16.06 0.24
CA ASP A 64 20.86 -16.48 -1.07
C ASP A 64 19.75 -16.95 -2.04
N ALA A 65 18.48 -16.81 -1.65
CA ALA A 65 17.36 -17.23 -2.48
C ALA A 65 17.30 -16.43 -3.78
N LYS A 66 17.02 -17.12 -4.89
CA LYS A 66 16.79 -16.46 -6.18
C LYS A 66 15.42 -15.78 -6.25
N LEU A 67 14.47 -16.22 -5.45
CA LEU A 67 13.15 -15.61 -5.30
C LEU A 67 12.57 -16.04 -3.95
N VAL A 68 11.97 -15.10 -3.22
CA VAL A 68 11.21 -15.39 -2.00
C VAL A 68 9.72 -15.27 -2.34
N LEU A 69 8.94 -16.29 -2.02
CA LEU A 69 7.47 -16.27 -2.14
C LEU A 69 6.90 -16.04 -0.74
N ILE A 70 6.12 -14.97 -0.57
CA ILE A 70 5.46 -14.68 0.70
C ILE A 70 3.97 -14.50 0.44
N ASN A 71 3.14 -15.00 1.34
CA ASN A 71 1.71 -14.76 1.27
C ASN A 71 1.41 -13.28 1.51
N LEU A 72 0.60 -12.69 0.62
CA LEU A 72 0.06 -11.37 0.84
C LEU A 72 -0.90 -11.41 2.05
N PRO A 73 -0.71 -10.52 3.03
CA PRO A 73 -1.63 -10.39 4.15
C PRO A 73 -3.05 -10.12 3.64
N SER A 74 -4.07 -10.47 4.42
CA SER A 74 -5.44 -10.14 4.03
C SER A 74 -5.62 -8.63 4.02
N PRO A 75 -6.18 -8.05 2.94
CA PRO A 75 -6.47 -6.62 2.90
C PRO A 75 -7.41 -6.22 4.04
N PRO A 76 -7.36 -4.96 4.50
CA PRO A 76 -8.23 -4.51 5.57
C PRO A 76 -9.70 -4.64 5.16
N THR A 77 -10.53 -5.19 6.05
CA THR A 77 -11.97 -5.33 5.80
C THR A 77 -12.68 -3.98 5.67
N LYS A 78 -12.15 -2.96 6.36
CA LYS A 78 -12.67 -1.60 6.28
C LYS A 78 -11.97 -0.87 5.15
N GLN A 79 -12.75 -0.42 4.17
CA GLN A 79 -12.26 0.42 3.09
C GLN A 79 -12.15 1.87 3.56
N SER A 80 -11.13 2.15 4.37
CA SER A 80 -10.77 3.52 4.76
C SER A 80 -9.33 3.83 4.38
N THR A 81 -9.08 5.10 4.09
CA THR A 81 -7.75 5.62 3.75
C THR A 81 -6.71 5.29 4.81
N LEU A 82 -7.06 5.42 6.10
CA LEU A 82 -6.19 5.03 7.22
C LEU A 82 -5.92 3.52 7.24
N ALA A 83 -6.93 2.69 7.00
CA ALA A 83 -6.75 1.24 7.00
C ALA A 83 -5.87 0.77 5.83
N ALA A 84 -6.03 1.40 4.66
CA ALA A 84 -5.16 1.17 3.51
C ALA A 84 -3.71 1.61 3.80
N TYR A 85 -3.52 2.75 4.46
CA TYR A 85 -2.21 3.24 4.88
C TYR A 85 -1.51 2.26 5.85
N SER A 86 -2.16 1.90 6.96
CA SER A 86 -1.56 0.97 7.93
C SER A 86 -1.31 -0.43 7.35
N TYR A 87 -2.13 -0.85 6.37
CA TYR A 87 -1.91 -2.09 5.65
C TYR A 87 -0.65 -2.03 4.78
N MET A 88 -0.46 -0.94 4.02
CA MET A 88 0.73 -0.77 3.21
C MET A 88 1.99 -0.60 4.05
N GLU A 89 1.93 0.17 5.14
CA GLU A 89 3.04 0.30 6.10
C GLU A 89 3.48 -1.06 6.67
N TYR A 90 2.52 -1.94 6.99
CA TYR A 90 2.83 -3.30 7.40
C TYR A 90 3.53 -4.11 6.30
N VAL A 91 3.05 -4.03 5.05
CA VAL A 91 3.64 -4.75 3.92
C VAL A 91 5.06 -4.25 3.66
N ASP A 92 5.29 -2.95 3.72
CA ASP A 92 6.61 -2.34 3.56
C ASP A 92 7.59 -2.89 4.60
N VAL A 93 7.23 -2.87 5.89
CA VAL A 93 8.08 -3.40 6.97
C VAL A 93 8.33 -4.90 6.84
N LEU A 94 7.31 -5.68 6.46
CA LEU A 94 7.45 -7.12 6.26
C LEU A 94 8.43 -7.45 5.11
N THR A 95 8.51 -6.59 4.10
CA THR A 95 9.23 -6.86 2.84
C THR A 95 10.52 -6.06 2.70
N GLU A 96 10.81 -5.20 3.67
CA GLU A 96 11.99 -4.33 3.68
C GLU A 96 13.29 -5.12 3.54
N GLY A 97 14.06 -4.78 2.51
CA GLY A 97 15.37 -5.38 2.23
C GLY A 97 15.31 -6.75 1.55
N LEU A 98 14.16 -7.14 0.97
CA LEU A 98 14.04 -8.34 0.13
C LEU A 98 14.09 -7.96 -1.35
N ASP A 99 15.19 -8.28 -2.04
CA ASP A 99 15.43 -7.85 -3.43
C ASP A 99 14.47 -8.49 -4.45
N ARG A 100 14.27 -9.80 -4.35
CA ARG A 100 13.46 -10.59 -5.29
C ARG A 100 12.35 -11.27 -4.53
N LEU A 101 11.21 -10.60 -4.47
CA LEU A 101 10.04 -11.02 -3.72
C LEU A 101 8.82 -11.13 -4.66
N LEU A 102 8.03 -12.18 -4.48
CA LEU A 102 6.68 -12.28 -5.02
C LEU A 102 5.67 -12.43 -3.87
N LEU A 103 4.76 -11.46 -3.77
CA LEU A 103 3.61 -11.56 -2.88
C LEU A 103 2.50 -12.34 -3.57
N MET A 104 2.03 -13.42 -2.93
CA MET A 104 1.02 -14.31 -3.50
C MET A 104 -0.25 -14.34 -2.66
N ARG A 105 -1.40 -14.32 -3.33
CA ARG A 105 -2.71 -14.48 -2.68
C ARG A 105 -3.56 -15.42 -3.50
N GLY A 106 -4.00 -16.50 -2.86
CA GLY A 106 -5.03 -17.36 -3.42
C GLY A 106 -6.42 -16.73 -3.32
N SER A 107 -7.27 -17.08 -4.27
CA SER A 107 -8.71 -16.87 -4.26
C SER A 107 -9.44 -17.73 -3.22
N GLY A 108 -8.77 -18.74 -2.65
CA GLY A 108 -9.35 -19.70 -1.71
C GLY A 108 -10.21 -20.76 -2.39
N ARG A 109 -10.23 -20.77 -3.74
CA ARG A 109 -10.91 -21.76 -4.57
C ARG A 109 -9.93 -22.65 -5.32
N GLU A 110 -8.63 -22.51 -5.05
CA GLU A 110 -7.62 -23.37 -5.64
C GLU A 110 -7.79 -24.82 -5.14
N VAL A 111 -7.74 -25.78 -6.06
CA VAL A 111 -7.70 -27.21 -5.74
C VAL A 111 -6.55 -27.82 -6.53
N ILE A 112 -5.62 -28.49 -5.83
CA ILE A 112 -4.53 -29.23 -6.45
C ILE A 112 -4.93 -30.70 -6.46
N THR A 113 -5.35 -31.19 -7.64
CA THR A 113 -5.80 -32.58 -7.81
C THR A 113 -4.74 -33.49 -8.44
N ILE A 114 -3.66 -32.90 -8.98
CA ILE A 114 -2.54 -33.62 -9.56
C ILE A 114 -1.23 -32.97 -9.09
N PHE A 115 -0.27 -33.79 -8.72
CA PHE A 115 1.12 -33.38 -8.53
C PHE A 115 1.89 -34.00 -9.70
N SER A 116 2.49 -33.15 -10.53
CA SER A 116 3.35 -33.58 -11.62
C SER A 116 4.76 -33.87 -11.13
#